data_AF-A0A355G934-F1
#
_entry.id   AF-A0A355G934-F1
#
_cell.length_a   1.000
_cell.length_b   1.000
_cell.length_c   1.000
_cell.angle_alpha   90.00
_cell.angle_beta   90.00
_cell.angle_gamma   90.00
#
_symmetry.space_group_name_H-M   'P 1'
#
loop_
_entity.id
_entity.type
_entity.pdbx_description
1 polymer ?
#
loop_
_entity_poly.entity_id
_entity_poly.type
_entity_poly.pdbx_seq_one_letter_code
_entity_poly.pdbx_strand_id
1 'polypeptide(L)'
;FFTGSKVFRTPLNAVRCVAIDKEGHVLAGDSSTREVYRFEKAGAKPQPLTNGGIGIPMDVVVLKNGDLLVSDLELQQIWKVPA
;
A
#
# COMPACT_ATOMS: atom_id res chain seq x y z
N PHE A 1 -4.96 -5.14 -14.51
CA PHE A 1 -4.34 -3.85 -14.14
C PHE A 1 -5.41 -2.93 -13.56
N PHE A 2 -5.04 -1.96 -12.72
CA PHE A 2 -5.87 -0.83 -12.29
C PHE A 2 -5.09 0.45 -12.61
N THR A 3 -5.76 1.50 -13.08
CA THR A 3 -5.11 2.74 -13.49
C THR A 3 -5.47 3.84 -12.49
N GLY A 4 -4.46 4.41 -11.83
CA GLY A 4 -4.62 5.56 -10.95
C GLY A 4 -5.10 6.81 -11.71
N SER A 5 -5.48 7.83 -10.97
CA SER A 5 -5.86 9.13 -11.53
C SER A 5 -4.75 10.18 -11.32
N LYS A 6 -4.68 11.15 -12.23
CA LYS A 6 -3.78 12.32 -12.08
C LYS A 6 -4.29 13.34 -11.05
N VAL A 7 -5.49 13.13 -10.50
CA VAL A 7 -6.05 13.98 -9.44
C VAL A 7 -5.32 13.69 -8.13
N PHE A 8 -4.82 14.74 -7.49
CA PHE A 8 -4.10 14.64 -6.23
C PHE A 8 -4.95 13.93 -5.15
N ARG A 9 -4.29 13.13 -4.30
CA ARG A 9 -4.93 12.32 -3.23
C ARG A 9 -5.99 11.33 -3.74
N THR A 10 -5.85 10.85 -4.97
CA THR A 10 -6.57 9.66 -5.44
C THR A 10 -5.65 8.44 -5.44
N PRO A 11 -6.17 7.22 -5.29
CA PRO A 11 -5.35 6.02 -5.24
C PRO A 11 -4.41 5.88 -6.46
N LEU A 12 -3.17 5.44 -6.18
CA LEU A 12 -2.08 5.28 -7.15
C LEU A 12 -1.66 6.57 -7.87
N ASN A 13 -1.71 7.71 -7.17
CA ASN A 13 -1.23 8.97 -7.73
C ASN A 13 0.30 9.13 -7.61
N ALA A 14 0.95 8.45 -6.66
CA ALA A 14 2.42 8.45 -6.48
C ALA A 14 2.92 7.16 -5.80
N VAL A 15 2.86 6.05 -6.52
CA VAL A 15 3.32 4.71 -6.07
C VAL A 15 4.84 4.68 -5.85
N ARG A 16 5.28 4.09 -4.73
CA ARG A 16 6.71 3.97 -4.37
C ARG A 16 7.21 2.54 -4.24
N CYS A 17 6.34 1.63 -3.81
CA CYS A 17 6.68 0.23 -3.59
C CYS A 17 5.53 -0.69 -3.98
N VAL A 18 5.87 -1.95 -4.23
CA VAL A 18 4.94 -3.02 -4.59
C VAL A 18 5.38 -4.32 -3.92
N ALA A 19 4.41 -5.11 -3.46
CA ALA A 19 4.63 -6.47 -2.98
C ALA A 19 3.50 -7.39 -3.46
N ILE A 20 3.67 -8.69 -3.24
CA ILE A 20 2.66 -9.71 -3.50
C ILE A 20 2.40 -10.46 -2.20
N ASP A 21 1.13 -10.63 -1.83
CA ASP A 21 0.76 -11.45 -0.68
C ASP A 21 0.79 -12.96 -1.01
N LYS A 22 0.37 -13.79 -0.07
CA LYS A 22 0.45 -15.25 -0.24
C LYS A 22 -0.59 -15.80 -1.21
N GLU A 23 -1.68 -15.07 -1.35
CA GLU A 23 -2.81 -15.36 -2.21
C GLU A 23 -2.56 -14.86 -3.66
N GLY A 24 -1.48 -14.10 -3.86
CA GLY A 24 -1.09 -13.57 -5.17
C GLY A 24 -1.68 -12.19 -5.45
N HIS A 25 -2.27 -11.51 -4.47
CA HIS A 25 -2.76 -10.15 -4.62
C HIS A 25 -1.61 -9.16 -4.61
N VAL A 26 -1.78 -8.09 -5.37
CA VAL A 26 -0.81 -6.99 -5.41
C VAL A 26 -1.08 -6.03 -4.26
N LEU A 27 0.00 -5.63 -3.60
CA LEU A 27 0.02 -4.54 -2.63
C LEU A 27 0.81 -3.37 -3.22
N ALA A 28 0.34 -2.13 -3.07
CA ALA A 28 1.05 -0.94 -3.53
C ALA A 28 1.06 0.15 -2.46
N GLY A 29 2.25 0.61 -2.08
CA GLY A 29 2.41 1.77 -1.22
C GLY A 29 2.36 3.06 -2.04
N ASP A 30 1.45 3.96 -1.65
CA ASP A 30 1.21 5.23 -2.34
C ASP A 30 1.54 6.42 -1.43
N SER A 31 2.52 7.21 -1.85
CA SER A 31 3.00 8.36 -1.09
C SER A 31 2.05 9.55 -1.08
N SER A 32 1.17 9.67 -2.08
CA SER A 32 0.22 10.78 -2.16
C SER A 32 -1.00 10.62 -1.25
N THR A 33 -1.46 9.38 -1.07
CA THR A 33 -2.59 9.05 -0.18
C THR A 33 -2.15 8.55 1.19
N ARG A 34 -0.84 8.31 1.39
CA ARG A 34 -0.28 7.80 2.65
C ARG A 34 -0.90 6.46 3.05
N GLU A 35 -0.92 5.54 2.08
CA GLU A 35 -1.71 4.32 2.17
C GLU A 35 -0.98 3.15 1.52
N VAL A 36 -1.26 1.95 2.01
CA VAL A 36 -0.95 0.71 1.31
C VAL A 36 -2.26 0.12 0.80
N TYR A 37 -2.35 -0.09 -0.51
CA TYR A 37 -3.54 -0.62 -1.15
C TYR A 37 -3.37 -2.09 -1.52
N ARG A 38 -4.41 -2.90 -1.30
CA ARG A 38 -4.56 -4.26 -1.85
C ARG A 38 -5.44 -4.29 -3.09
N PHE A 39 -5.10 -5.16 -4.02
CA PHE A 39 -5.87 -5.43 -5.24
C PHE A 39 -6.22 -6.92 -5.34
N GLU A 40 -7.49 -7.26 -5.04
CA GLU A 40 -8.02 -8.63 -5.09
C GLU A 40 -7.86 -9.30 -6.46
N LYS A 41 -7.99 -8.52 -7.54
CA LYS A 41 -7.84 -9.00 -8.91
C LYS A 41 -7.62 -7.84 -9.87
N ALA A 42 -7.23 -8.17 -11.09
CA ALA A 42 -7.15 -7.19 -12.17
C ALA A 42 -8.46 -6.39 -12.32
N GLY A 43 -8.36 -5.06 -12.29
CA GLY A 43 -9.50 -4.15 -12.42
C GLY A 43 -10.31 -3.93 -11.14
N ALA A 44 -9.99 -4.63 -10.03
CA ALA A 44 -10.60 -4.34 -8.74
C ALA A 44 -10.22 -2.95 -8.25
N LYS A 45 -11.12 -2.32 -7.50
CA LYS A 45 -10.80 -1.06 -6.81
C LYS A 45 -9.75 -1.32 -5.72
N PRO A 46 -8.80 -0.39 -5.51
CA PRO A 46 -7.82 -0.49 -4.45
C PRO A 46 -8.51 -0.47 -3.08
N GLN A 47 -8.16 -1.43 -2.21
CA GLN A 47 -8.61 -1.47 -0.82
C GLN A 47 -7.52 -0.92 0.10
N PRO A 48 -7.76 0.18 0.84
CA PRO A 48 -6.79 0.71 1.81
C PRO A 48 -6.64 -0.24 3.01
N LEU A 49 -5.41 -0.37 3.53
CA LEU A 49 -5.10 -1.28 4.65
C LEU A 49 -4.65 -0.55 5.93
N THR A 50 -4.21 0.69 5.81
CA THR A 50 -3.57 1.44 6.90
C THR A 50 -4.47 2.51 7.49
N ASN A 51 -5.57 2.87 6.80
CA ASN A 51 -6.60 3.82 7.26
C ASN A 51 -5.99 5.18 7.68
N GLY A 52 -4.96 5.64 6.96
CA GLY A 52 -4.22 6.87 7.28
C GLY A 52 -3.35 6.81 8.53
N GLY A 53 -3.11 5.61 9.07
CA GLY A 53 -2.24 5.38 10.23
C GLY A 53 -0.74 5.43 9.93
N ILE A 54 -0.36 5.60 8.66
CA ILE A 54 1.02 5.76 8.22
C ILE A 54 1.23 7.11 7.49
N GLY A 55 2.49 7.48 7.32
CA GLY A 55 2.97 8.59 6.51
C GLY A 55 3.32 8.17 5.08
N ILE A 56 4.58 8.29 4.68
CA ILE A 56 5.01 7.99 3.30
C ILE A 56 5.59 6.56 3.24
N PRO A 57 4.84 5.58 2.70
CA PRO A 57 5.37 4.23 2.52
C PRO A 57 6.46 4.22 1.44
N MET A 58 7.66 3.76 1.80
CA MET A 58 8.78 3.60 0.88
C MET A 58 9.02 2.15 0.47
N ASP A 59 8.70 1.21 1.35
CA ASP A 59 8.79 -0.22 1.08
C ASP A 59 7.73 -0.96 1.92
N VAL A 60 7.29 -2.12 1.43
CA VAL A 60 6.33 -2.99 2.10
C VAL A 60 6.72 -4.45 1.90
N VAL A 61 6.68 -5.22 2.99
CA VAL A 61 6.88 -6.67 2.94
C VAL A 61 5.74 -7.39 3.67
N VAL A 62 5.36 -8.56 3.14
CA VAL A 62 4.31 -9.40 3.71
C VAL A 62 4.94 -10.47 4.61
N LEU A 63 4.50 -10.52 5.87
CA LEU A 63 4.95 -11.50 6.84
C LEU A 63 4.26 -12.84 6.65
N LYS A 64 4.81 -13.89 7.28
CA LYS A 64 4.25 -15.25 7.20
C LYS A 64 2.83 -15.35 7.77
N ASN A 65 2.40 -14.45 8.64
CA ASN A 65 1.04 -14.44 9.18
C ASN A 65 0.07 -13.58 8.35
N GLY A 66 0.52 -12.93 7.27
CA GLY A 66 -0.27 -12.03 6.45
C GLY A 66 -0.09 -10.55 6.81
N ASP A 67 0.39 -10.22 8.02
CA ASP A 67 0.66 -8.83 8.41
C ASP A 67 1.70 -8.18 7.48
N LEU A 68 1.66 -6.86 7.39
CA LEU A 68 2.59 -6.07 6.62
C LEU A 68 3.60 -5.38 7.53
N LEU A 69 4.86 -5.32 7.09
CA LEU A 69 5.81 -4.32 7.60
C LEU A 69 5.97 -3.23 6.54
N VAL A 70 5.81 -1.98 6.96
CA VAL A 70 5.88 -0.81 6.07
C VAL A 70 6.96 0.13 6.59
N SER A 71 7.92 0.47 5.73
CA SER A 71 8.89 1.52 6.05
C SER A 71 8.31 2.90 5.73
N ASP A 72 8.37 3.80 6.69
CA ASP A 72 7.73 5.11 6.62
C ASP A 72 8.78 6.23 6.62
N LEU A 73 8.89 6.95 5.50
CA LEU A 73 9.82 8.06 5.35
C LEU A 73 9.38 9.32 6.09
N GLU A 74 8.08 9.57 6.18
CA GLU A 74 7.56 10.79 6.80
C GLU A 74 7.61 10.69 8.32
N LEU A 75 7.17 9.55 8.87
CA LEU A 75 7.14 9.33 10.31
C LEU A 75 8.42 8.70 10.87
N GLN A 76 9.35 8.29 10.00
CA GLN A 76 10.64 7.68 10.37
C GLN A 76 10.49 6.43 11.25
N GLN A 77 9.50 5.60 10.92
CA GLN A 77 9.14 4.41 11.68
C GLN A 77 8.96 3.20 10.77
N ILE A 78 9.01 2.01 11.36
CA ILE A 78 8.52 0.78 10.73
C ILE A 78 7.19 0.44 11.36
N TRP A 79 6.13 0.46 10.57
CA TRP A 79 4.80 0.06 11.02
C TRP A 79 4.59 -1.42 10.78
N LYS A 80 3.91 -2.06 11.74
CA LYS A 80 3.26 -3.34 11.50
C LYS A 80 1.76 -3.09 11.35
N VAL A 81 1.20 -3.48 10.21
CA VAL A 81 -0.20 -3.24 9.86
C VAL A 81 -0.88 -4.57 9.52
N PRO A 82 -2.10 -4.83 10.01
CA PRO A 82 -2.87 -5.99 9.55
C PRO A 82 -3.18 -5.86 8.05
N ALA A 83 -3.12 -6.97 7.32
CA ALA A 83 -3.55 -7.01 5.91
C ALA A 83 -5.06 -7.16 5.76
#